data_AF-A0A9E0XUS3-F1
#
_entry.id   AF-A0A9E0XUS3-F1
#
_cell.length_a   1.000
_cell.length_b   1.000
_cell.length_c   1.000
_cell.angle_alpha   90.00
_cell.angle_beta   90.00
_cell.angle_gamma   90.00
#
_symmetry.space_group_name_H-M   'P 1'
#
loop_
_entity.id
_entity.type
_entity.pdbx_description
1 polymer ?
#
loop_
_entity_poly.entity_id
_entity_poly.type
_entity_poly.pdbx_seq_one_letter_code
_entity_poly.pdbx_strand_id
1 'polypeptide(L)'
;MEPSVHELLAEGVKLMAVGMTIVFGFLLLLVGILLGMSRLISRLAPEQAVPERPAPPNPPGLATEADPRLAAAITAAVSYYRRSRRS
;
A
#
# COMPACT_ATOMS: atom_id res chain seq x y z
N MET A 1 37.49 -37.35 5.14
CA MET A 1 36.04 -37.55 5.26
C MET A 1 35.43 -37.21 3.92
N GLU A 2 34.74 -38.16 3.28
CA GLU A 2 33.95 -37.87 2.08
C GLU A 2 32.77 -36.98 2.50
N PRO A 3 32.64 -35.74 1.99
CA PRO A 3 31.54 -34.88 2.35
C PRO A 3 30.23 -35.50 1.87
N SER A 4 29.27 -35.63 2.79
CA SER A 4 27.96 -36.20 2.46
C SER A 4 27.17 -35.23 1.58
N VAL A 5 26.44 -35.74 0.58
CA VAL A 5 25.62 -34.92 -0.35
C VAL A 5 24.63 -34.02 0.41
N HIS A 6 24.16 -34.48 1.58
CA HIS A 6 23.29 -33.71 2.46
C HIS A 6 23.95 -32.39 2.94
N GLU A 7 25.25 -32.42 3.19
CA GLU A 7 26.01 -31.26 3.67
C GLU A 7 26.19 -30.23 2.55
N LEU A 8 26.49 -30.67 1.32
CA LEU A 8 26.53 -29.81 0.14
C LEU A 8 25.16 -29.18 -0.17
N LEU A 9 24.08 -29.96 -0.03
CA LEU A 9 22.72 -29.47 -0.23
C LEU A 9 22.34 -28.42 0.84
N ALA A 10 22.68 -28.68 2.10
CA ALA A 10 22.46 -27.74 3.19
C ALA A 10 23.25 -26.43 2.98
N GLU A 11 24.49 -26.51 2.52
CA GLU A 11 25.31 -25.34 2.18
C GLU A 11 24.69 -24.55 1.02
N GLY A 12 24.18 -25.24 -0.02
CA GLY A 12 23.49 -24.61 -1.15
C GLY A 12 22.21 -23.87 -0.75
N VAL A 13 21.39 -24.47 0.11
CA VAL A 13 20.17 -23.83 0.66
C VAL A 13 20.53 -22.61 1.50
N LYS A 14 21.57 -22.71 2.34
CA LYS A 14 22.09 -21.59 3.13
C LYS A 14 22.54 -20.44 2.22
N LEU A 15 23.26 -20.72 1.15
CA LEU A 15 23.67 -19.71 0.15
C LEU A 15 22.46 -19.07 -0.55
N MET A 16 21.44 -19.85 -0.93
CA MET A 16 20.19 -19.30 -1.47
C MET A 16 19.47 -18.37 -0.49
N ALA A 17 19.35 -18.77 0.77
CA ALA A 17 18.69 -17.96 1.80
C ALA A 17 19.45 -16.63 2.04
N VAL A 18 20.78 -16.69 2.08
CA VAL A 18 21.64 -15.50 2.18
C VAL A 18 21.43 -14.59 0.97
N GLY A 19 21.52 -15.13 -0.25
CA GLY A 19 21.30 -14.36 -1.48
C GLY A 19 19.92 -13.71 -1.53
N MET A 20 18.87 -14.46 -1.18
CA MET A 20 17.49 -13.96 -1.14
C MET A 20 17.34 -12.80 -0.15
N THR A 21 17.96 -12.90 1.03
CA THR A 21 17.88 -11.85 2.05
C THR A 21 18.65 -10.59 1.64
N ILE A 22 19.83 -10.74 1.02
CA ILE A 22 20.62 -9.61 0.54
C ILE A 22 19.87 -8.85 -0.55
N VAL A 23 19.32 -9.57 -1.54
CA VAL A 23 18.56 -8.97 -2.64
C VAL A 23 17.30 -8.30 -2.09
N PHE A 24 16.53 -9.00 -1.25
CA PHE A 24 15.33 -8.44 -0.64
C PHE A 24 15.65 -7.20 0.21
N GLY A 25 16.70 -7.25 1.03
CA GLY A 25 17.15 -6.12 1.84
C GLY A 25 17.60 -4.93 1.00
N PHE A 26 18.31 -5.19 -0.11
CA PHE A 26 18.69 -4.16 -1.06
C PHE A 26 17.48 -3.50 -1.71
N LEU A 27 16.51 -4.29 -2.17
CA LEU A 27 15.26 -3.76 -2.73
C LEU A 27 14.46 -2.96 -1.70
N LEU A 28 14.36 -3.46 -0.46
CA LEU A 28 13.68 -2.77 0.63
C LEU A 28 14.34 -1.42 0.93
N LEU A 29 15.68 -1.39 0.96
CA LEU A 29 16.46 -0.16 1.13
C LEU A 29 16.22 0.81 -0.04
N LEU A 30 16.26 0.32 -1.28
CA LEU A 30 16.03 1.12 -2.47
C LEU A 30 14.63 1.73 -2.47
N VAL A 31 13.59 0.92 -2.20
CA VAL A 31 12.21 1.40 -2.07
C VAL A 31 12.08 2.38 -0.91
N GLY A 32 12.75 2.14 0.22
CA GLY A 32 12.77 3.04 1.36
C GLY A 32 13.38 4.41 1.01
N ILE A 33 14.49 4.41 0.27
CA ILE A 33 15.11 5.64 -0.25
C ILE A 33 14.16 6.33 -1.23
N LEU A 34 13.55 5.60 -2.15
CA LEU A 34 12.62 6.14 -3.15
C LEU A 34 11.37 6.77 -2.48
N LEU A 35 10.82 6.10 -1.46
CA LEU A 35 9.70 6.60 -0.66
C LEU A 35 10.13 7.79 0.22
N GLY A 36 11.34 7.76 0.76
CA GLY A 36 11.95 8.86 1.50
C GLY A 36 12.10 10.10 0.62
N MET A 37 12.62 9.93 -0.61
CA MET A 37 12.69 10.99 -1.61
C MET A 37 11.30 11.50 -1.96
N SER A 38 10.31 10.63 -2.19
CA SER A 38 8.92 11.06 -2.44
C SER A 38 8.38 11.94 -1.30
N ARG A 39 8.59 11.53 -0.05
CA ARG A 39 8.12 12.29 1.12
C ARG A 39 8.89 13.59 1.34
N LEU A 40 10.18 13.59 1.04
CA LEU A 40 11.05 14.75 1.15
C LEU A 40 10.72 15.78 0.07
N ILE A 41 10.47 15.32 -1.17
CA ILE A 41 10.01 16.16 -2.28
C ILE A 41 8.67 16.79 -1.92
N SER A 42 7.66 16.03 -1.48
CA SER A 42 6.36 16.57 -1.06
C SER A 42 6.42 17.55 0.13
N ARG A 43 7.50 17.50 0.94
CA ARG A 43 7.70 18.43 2.06
C ARG A 43 8.51 19.68 1.68
N LEU A 44 9.53 19.55 0.81
CA LEU A 44 10.41 20.65 0.40
C LEU A 44 9.77 21.50 -0.71
N ALA A 45 9.06 20.86 -1.63
CA ALA A 45 8.10 21.49 -2.50
C ALA A 45 6.77 20.85 -2.13
N PRO A 46 5.93 21.45 -1.25
CA PRO A 46 4.52 21.16 -1.28
C PRO A 46 4.09 21.55 -2.69
N GLU A 47 4.16 20.58 -3.61
CA GLU A 47 3.47 20.61 -4.87
C GLU A 47 2.06 20.97 -4.44
N GLN A 48 1.67 22.22 -4.72
CA GLN A 48 0.29 22.62 -4.62
C GLN A 48 -0.44 21.49 -5.30
N ALA A 49 -1.14 20.68 -4.50
CA ALA A 49 -1.63 19.38 -4.91
C ALA A 49 -2.12 19.57 -6.33
N VAL A 50 -1.39 19.03 -7.31
CA VAL A 50 -1.87 19.12 -8.69
C VAL A 50 -3.21 18.45 -8.55
N PRO A 51 -4.32 19.21 -8.65
CA PRO A 51 -5.63 18.64 -8.38
C PRO A 51 -5.69 17.43 -9.29
N GLU A 52 -5.97 16.26 -8.70
CA GLU A 52 -6.06 15.00 -9.44
C GLU A 52 -6.62 15.33 -10.81
N ARG A 53 -5.77 15.16 -11.85
CA ARG A 53 -6.17 15.51 -13.21
C ARG A 53 -7.53 14.86 -13.40
N PRO A 54 -8.59 15.63 -13.73
CA PRO A 54 -9.94 15.10 -13.74
C PRO A 54 -9.91 13.80 -14.51
N ALA A 55 -10.30 12.70 -13.85
CA ALA A 55 -10.54 11.45 -14.53
C ALA A 55 -11.41 11.75 -15.76
N PRO A 56 -11.17 11.09 -16.91
CA PRO A 56 -11.92 11.36 -18.13
C PRO A 56 -13.42 11.35 -17.81
N PRO A 57 -14.21 12.26 -18.42
CA PRO A 57 -15.59 12.49 -18.02
C PRO A 57 -16.33 11.16 -17.98
N ASN A 58 -16.75 10.78 -16.78
CA ASN A 58 -17.62 9.65 -16.59
C ASN A 58 -18.89 9.86 -17.45
N PRO A 59 -19.48 8.78 -17.99
CA PRO A 59 -20.71 8.87 -18.76
C PRO A 59 -21.77 9.66 -18.00
N PRO A 60 -22.61 10.46 -18.70
CA PRO A 60 -23.54 11.39 -18.06
C PRO A 60 -24.46 10.62 -17.11
N GLY A 61 -24.24 10.82 -15.80
CA GLY A 61 -24.93 10.08 -14.74
C GLY A 61 -24.13 9.89 -13.45
N LEU A 62 -22.80 10.05 -13.48
CA LEU A 62 -21.97 10.01 -12.28
C LEU A 62 -21.62 11.43 -11.81
N ALA A 63 -22.63 12.15 -11.34
CA ALA A 63 -22.42 13.38 -10.59
C ALA A 63 -21.73 13.01 -9.26
N THR A 64 -20.48 13.42 -9.11
CA THR A 64 -19.80 13.57 -7.81
C THR A 64 -20.37 14.77 -7.05
N GLU A 65 -21.70 14.88 -6.97
CA GLU A 65 -22.34 15.43 -5.80
C GLU A 65 -22.62 14.22 -4.94
N ALA A 66 -21.95 14.09 -3.79
CA ALA A 66 -22.38 13.15 -2.80
C ALA A 66 -23.82 13.53 -2.44
N ASP A 67 -24.80 12.82 -3.02
CA ASP A 67 -26.21 13.09 -2.84
C ASP A 67 -26.45 13.23 -1.33
N PRO A 68 -26.85 14.41 -0.83
CA PRO A 68 -27.01 14.64 0.60
C PRO A 68 -27.99 13.65 1.22
N ARG A 69 -28.90 13.11 0.41
CA ARG A 69 -29.81 12.03 0.81
C ARG A 69 -29.09 10.70 1.00
N LEU A 70 -28.12 10.37 0.15
CA LEU A 70 -27.28 9.18 0.27
C LEU A 70 -26.37 9.27 1.51
N ALA A 71 -25.75 10.42 1.75
CA ALA A 71 -24.95 10.66 2.95
C ALA A 71 -25.78 10.55 4.25
N ALA A 72 -27.01 11.09 4.24
CA ALA A 72 -27.94 10.97 5.36
C ALA A 72 -28.40 9.52 5.59
N ALA A 73 -28.68 8.77 4.53
CA ALA A 73 -29.06 7.36 4.62
C ALA A 73 -27.94 6.49 5.19
N ILE A 74 -26.69 6.69 4.74
CA ILE A 74 -25.52 5.98 5.26
C ILE A 74 -25.31 6.31 6.75
N THR A 75 -25.43 7.59 7.13
CA THR A 75 -25.30 8.03 8.51
C THR A 75 -26.38 7.41 9.41
N ALA A 76 -27.64 7.37 8.95
CA ALA A 76 -28.74 6.73 9.66
C ALA A 76 -28.51 5.23 9.84
N ALA A 77 -28.09 4.52 8.80
CA ALA A 77 -27.78 3.09 8.85
C ALA A 77 -26.65 2.77 9.84
N VAL A 78 -25.56 3.54 9.83
CA VAL A 78 -24.44 3.38 10.77
C VAL A 78 -24.87 3.67 12.21
N SER A 79 -25.71 4.69 12.42
CA SER A 79 -26.22 5.03 13.75
C SER A 79 -27.10 3.92 14.34
N TYR A 80 -27.95 3.30 13.53
CA TYR A 80 -28.80 2.19 13.92
C TYR A 80 -27.97 0.95 14.24
N TYR A 81 -27.00 0.59 13.39
CA TYR A 81 -26.11 -0.54 13.62
C TYR A 81 -25.29 -0.38 14.91
N ARG A 82 -24.74 0.80 15.18
CA ARG A 82 -24.00 1.08 16.43
C ARG A 82 -24.90 0.97 17.67
N ARG A 83 -26.16 1.35 17.56
CA ARG A 83 -27.14 1.25 18.65
C ARG A 83 -27.57 -0.20 18.88
N SER A 84 -27.81 -0.95 17.81
CA SER A 84 -28.14 -2.37 17.84
C SER A 84 -26.98 -3.27 18.30
N ARG A 85 -25.73 -2.82 18.14
CA ARG A 85 -24.53 -3.58 18.56
C ARG A 85 -24.07 -3.27 20.00
N ARG A 86 -24.72 -2.30 20.68
CA ARG A 86 -24.41 -1.92 22.08
C ARG A 86 -25.44 -2.47 23.08
N SER A 87 -26.47 -3.19 22.63
CA SER A 87 -27.36 -4.02 23.45
C SER A 87 -26.96 -5.49 23.33
#